data_AF-A0A257YA81-F1
#
_entry.id   AF-A0A257YA81-F1
#
_cell.length_a   1.000
_cell.length_b   1.000
_cell.length_c   1.000
_cell.angle_alpha   90.00
_cell.angle_beta   90.00
_cell.angle_gamma   90.00
#
_symmetry.space_group_name_H-M   'P 1'
#
loop_
_entity.id
_entity.type
_entity.pdbx_description
1 polymer ?
#
loop_
_entity_poly.entity_id
_entity_poly.type
_entity_poly.pdbx_seq_one_letter_code
_entity_poly.pdbx_strand_id
1 'polypeptide(L)'
;PLALGTISMRFAETERMYWNAPLNIVSYSNVRETAFRPWGEAFQPRRYCTAKVVLSDNKIHQIDYSIIEDSSFQGYTWGVEWCVNGLDRNLAYAPGCKMARP
;
A
#
# COMPACT_ATOMS: atom_id res chain seq x y z
N PRO A 1 0.81 12.54 -3.75
CA PRO A 1 2.09 12.26 -4.47
C PRO A 1 3.12 11.48 -3.63
N LEU A 2 3.34 11.85 -2.36
CA LEU A 2 4.34 11.19 -1.51
C LEU A 2 4.04 9.70 -1.25
N ALA A 3 2.78 9.33 -1.02
CA ALA A 3 2.42 7.96 -0.66
C ALA A 3 2.84 6.89 -1.69
N LEU A 4 2.60 7.11 -2.98
CA LEU A 4 2.97 6.15 -4.03
C LEU A 4 4.49 5.99 -4.15
N GLY A 5 5.25 7.09 -4.01
CA GLY A 5 6.71 7.04 -3.99
C GLY A 5 7.24 6.27 -2.77
N THR A 6 6.66 6.50 -1.59
CA THR A 6 6.99 5.75 -0.37
C THR A 6 6.68 4.26 -0.52
N ILE A 7 5.53 3.90 -1.09
CA ILE A 7 5.18 2.50 -1.39
C ILE A 7 6.22 1.89 -2.33
N SER A 8 6.54 2.54 -3.45
CA SER A 8 7.52 2.01 -4.41
C SER A 8 8.88 1.75 -3.78
N MET A 9 9.38 2.71 -2.99
CA MET A 9 10.67 2.59 -2.28
C MET A 9 10.64 1.41 -1.29
N ARG A 10 9.65 1.39 -0.38
CA ARG A 10 9.58 0.38 0.68
C ARG A 10 9.24 -1.01 0.13
N PHE A 11 8.45 -1.10 -0.93
CA PHE A 11 8.18 -2.35 -1.64
C PHE A 11 9.47 -2.96 -2.19
N ALA A 12 10.25 -2.18 -2.95
CA ALA A 12 11.51 -2.65 -3.52
C ALA A 12 12.51 -3.06 -2.42
N GLU A 13 12.58 -2.28 -1.34
CA GLU A 13 13.39 -2.63 -0.17
C GLU A 13 12.93 -3.93 0.49
N THR A 14 11.63 -4.11 0.69
CA THR A 14 11.05 -5.32 1.32
C THR A 14 11.29 -6.56 0.46
N GLU A 15 11.02 -6.50 -0.85
CA GLU A 15 11.26 -7.61 -1.78
C GLU A 15 12.74 -8.00 -1.82
N ARG A 16 13.65 -7.03 -1.79
CA ARG A 16 15.09 -7.29 -1.75
C ARG A 16 15.54 -7.88 -0.41
N MET A 17 15.14 -7.28 0.71
CA MET A 17 15.65 -7.63 2.04
C MET A 17 15.08 -8.93 2.59
N TYR A 18 13.77 -9.16 2.43
CA TYR A 18 13.09 -10.29 3.06
C TYR A 18 12.86 -11.46 2.10
N TRP A 19 12.78 -11.19 0.80
CA TRP A 19 12.38 -12.19 -0.20
C TRP A 19 13.43 -12.48 -1.26
N ASN A 20 14.58 -11.79 -1.21
CA ASN A 20 15.66 -11.87 -2.20
C ASN A 20 15.15 -11.76 -3.65
N ALA A 21 14.11 -10.95 -3.85
CA ALA A 21 13.43 -10.78 -5.14
C ALA A 21 13.73 -9.37 -5.70
N PRO A 22 14.21 -9.25 -6.94
CA PRO A 22 14.53 -7.95 -7.56
C PRO A 22 13.27 -7.27 -8.15
N LEU A 23 12.16 -7.25 -7.40
CA LEU A 23 10.89 -6.68 -7.86
C LEU A 23 10.77 -5.21 -7.49
N ASN A 24 10.38 -4.39 -8.47
CA ASN A 24 10.14 -2.96 -8.33
C ASN A 24 8.79 -2.60 -8.94
N ILE A 25 8.10 -1.62 -8.37
CA ILE A 25 6.90 -1.03 -9.01
C ILE A 25 7.36 0.01 -10.04
N VAL A 26 7.07 -0.27 -11.31
CA VAL A 26 7.45 0.58 -12.44
C VAL A 26 6.41 1.66 -12.71
N SER A 27 5.12 1.33 -12.60
CA SER A 27 4.04 2.29 -12.83
C SER A 27 2.80 1.97 -12.02
N TYR A 28 2.00 3.01 -11.77
CA TYR A 28 0.66 2.92 -11.19
C TYR A 28 -0.36 3.37 -12.24
N SER A 29 -1.52 2.71 -12.26
CA SER A 29 -2.64 3.07 -13.12
C SER A 29 -3.97 2.81 -12.41
N ASN A 30 -5.02 3.50 -12.86
CA ASN A 30 -6.37 3.37 -12.29
C ASN A 30 -6.40 3.54 -10.76
N VAL A 31 -5.70 4.56 -10.27
CA VAL A 31 -5.68 4.91 -8.84
C VAL A 31 -7.03 5.49 -8.46
N ARG A 32 -7.72 4.86 -7.51
CA ARG A 32 -9.01 5.32 -7.00
C ARG A 32 -9.11 5.15 -5.49
N GLU A 33 -9.73 6.13 -4.84
CA GLU A 33 -10.14 6.02 -3.45
C GLU A 33 -11.32 5.04 -3.34
N THR A 34 -11.28 4.15 -2.36
CA THR A 34 -12.33 3.15 -2.09
C THR A 34 -13.09 3.43 -0.80
N ALA A 35 -12.45 4.08 0.17
CA ALA A 35 -13.11 4.61 1.36
C ALA A 35 -12.28 5.71 2.03
N PHE A 36 -12.94 6.57 2.79
CA PHE A 36 -12.32 7.53 3.69
C PHE A 36 -13.02 7.46 5.04
N ARG A 37 -12.23 7.32 6.12
CA ARG A 37 -12.73 7.20 7.51
C ARG A 37 -13.86 6.17 7.68
N PRO A 38 -13.67 4.90 7.28
CA PRO A 38 -14.77 3.91 7.28
C PRO A 38 -15.33 3.61 8.68
N TRP A 39 -14.57 3.88 9.75
CA TRP A 39 -15.00 3.67 11.14
C TRP A 39 -15.54 4.93 11.84
N GLY A 40 -15.66 6.04 11.10
CA GLY A 40 -16.17 7.30 11.61
C GLY A 40 -15.11 8.29 12.07
N GLU A 41 -15.56 9.52 12.35
CA GLU A 41 -14.74 10.70 12.62
C GLU A 41 -13.93 10.63 13.92
N ALA A 42 -14.35 9.78 14.86
CA ALA A 42 -13.68 9.61 16.16
C ALA A 42 -12.39 8.76 16.08
N PHE A 43 -12.12 8.13 14.93
CA PHE A 43 -10.93 7.29 14.72
C PHE A 43 -9.87 8.04 13.91
N GLN A 44 -8.61 7.61 14.05
CA GLN A 44 -7.49 8.17 13.29
C GLN A 44 -7.82 8.14 11.78
N PRO A 45 -7.74 9.28 11.06
CA PRO A 45 -8.12 9.33 9.66
C PRO A 45 -7.31 8.35 8.82
N ARG A 46 -8.05 7.48 8.12
CA ARG A 46 -7.47 6.52 7.18
C ARG A 46 -8.20 6.61 5.85
N ARG A 47 -7.43 6.79 4.78
CA ARG A 47 -7.90 6.79 3.39
C ARG A 47 -7.48 5.50 2.71
N TYR A 48 -8.42 4.76 2.17
CA TYR A 48 -8.20 3.54 1.43
C TYR A 48 -8.25 3.78 -0.06
N CYS A 49 -7.29 3.22 -0.78
CA CYS A 49 -7.18 3.31 -2.21
C CYS A 49 -6.86 1.95 -2.81
N THR A 50 -7.22 1.78 -4.08
CA THR A 50 -6.83 0.65 -4.89
C THR A 50 -6.27 1.16 -6.22
N ALA A 51 -5.31 0.42 -6.78
CA ALA A 51 -4.71 0.72 -8.07
C ALA A 51 -4.25 -0.56 -8.77
N LYS A 52 -3.83 -0.43 -10.03
CA LYS A 52 -3.05 -1.44 -10.72
C LYS A 52 -1.59 -1.02 -10.78
N VAL A 53 -0.68 -1.94 -10.51
CA VAL A 53 0.76 -1.74 -10.61
C VAL A 53 1.36 -2.66 -11.66
N VAL A 54 2.32 -2.12 -12.43
CA VAL A 54 3.21 -2.92 -13.27
C VAL A 54 4.52 -3.11 -12.52
N LEU A 55 4.97 -4.35 -12.39
CA LEU A 55 6.24 -4.68 -11.75
C LEU A 55 7.37 -4.79 -12.78
N SER A 56 8.61 -4.82 -12.31
CA SER A 56 9.82 -4.98 -13.15
C SER A 56 9.88 -6.32 -13.90
N ASP A 57 9.11 -7.33 -13.49
CA ASP A 57 8.92 -8.58 -14.25
C ASP A 57 7.79 -8.49 -15.29
N ASN A 58 7.30 -7.28 -15.55
CA ASN A 58 6.27 -6.95 -16.53
C ASN A 58 4.88 -7.53 -16.22
N LYS A 59 4.66 -8.01 -14.98
CA LYS A 59 3.35 -8.47 -14.53
C LYS A 59 2.53 -7.33 -13.93
N ILE A 60 1.21 -7.46 -14.08
CA ILE A 60 0.23 -6.51 -13.57
C ILE A 60 -0.41 -7.11 -12.32
N HIS A 61 -0.40 -6.34 -11.24
CA HIS A 61 -1.04 -6.71 -9.98
C HIS A 61 -2.01 -5.62 -9.53
N GLN A 62 -3.05 -6.02 -8.81
CA GLN A 62 -3.81 -5.07 -8.01
C GLN A 62 -3.01 -4.75 -6.74
N ILE A 63 -2.98 -3.47 -6.37
CA ILE A 63 -2.47 -3.02 -5.08
C ILE A 63 -3.62 -2.36 -4.31
N ASP A 64 -3.77 -2.75 -3.05
CA ASP A 64 -4.65 -2.09 -2.09
C ASP A 64 -3.78 -1.44 -1.03
N TYR A 65 -4.01 -0.17 -0.75
CA TYR A 65 -3.18 0.59 0.19
C TYR A 65 -4.00 1.58 0.98
N SER A 66 -3.51 1.94 2.15
CA SER A 66 -4.12 2.96 2.99
C SER A 66 -3.10 3.99 3.47
N ILE A 67 -3.55 5.23 3.53
CA ILE A 67 -2.79 6.37 4.02
C ILE A 67 -3.38 6.73 5.37
N ILE A 68 -2.53 6.73 6.38
CA ILE A 68 -2.85 7.05 7.77
C ILE A 68 -2.28 8.44 8.01
N GLU A 69 -3.13 9.37 8.40
CA GLU A 69 -2.65 10.64 8.94
C GLU A 69 -2.16 10.37 10.36
N ASP A 70 -0.85 10.49 10.60
CA ASP A 70 -0.31 10.40 11.95
C ASP A 70 -0.23 11.80 12.56
N SER A 71 -1.06 12.03 13.58
CA SER A 71 -1.08 13.25 14.39
C SER A 71 -0.13 13.15 15.60
N SER A 72 1.10 12.67 15.40
CA SER A 72 2.07 12.52 16.50
C SER A 72 2.73 13.85 16.90
N PHE A 73 3.12 13.95 18.18
CA PHE A 73 3.74 15.13 18.83
C PHE A 73 5.05 15.63 18.18
N GLN A 74 5.64 14.86 17.25
CA GLN A 74 6.88 15.20 16.54
C GLN A 74 6.64 15.70 15.10
N GLY A 75 5.37 15.95 14.71
CA GLY A 75 4.98 16.51 13.42
C GLY A 75 4.00 15.65 12.65
N TYR A 76 3.34 16.23 11.64
CA TYR A 76 2.46 15.51 10.71
C TYR A 76 3.29 14.60 9.82
N THR A 77 3.39 13.31 10.16
CA THR A 77 3.96 12.30 9.26
C THR A 77 2.83 11.42 8.72
N TRP A 78 2.90 11.02 7.45
CA TRP A 78 1.89 10.15 6.85
C TRP A 78 2.40 8.70 6.85
N GLY A 79 1.68 7.81 7.53
CA GLY A 79 1.91 6.38 7.46
C GLY A 79 1.27 5.81 6.19
N VAL A 80 1.93 4.85 5.53
CA VAL A 80 1.37 4.14 4.38
C VAL A 80 1.51 2.64 4.59
N GLU A 81 0.39 1.95 4.51
CA GLU A 81 0.30 0.48 4.51
C GLU A 81 -0.17 0.01 3.12
N TRP A 82 0.37 -1.09 2.63
CA TRP A 82 0.04 -1.60 1.30
C TRP A 82 0.04 -3.13 1.26
N CYS A 83 -0.70 -3.68 0.29
CA CYS A 83 -0.68 -5.07 -0.08
C CYS A 83 -0.80 -5.21 -1.60
N VAL A 84 0.12 -5.98 -2.20
CA VAL A 84 0.07 -6.31 -3.63
C VAL A 84 -0.51 -7.72 -3.79
N ASN A 85 -1.64 -7.82 -4.47
CA ASN A 85 -2.36 -9.08 -4.62
C ASN A 85 -1.49 -10.11 -5.38
N GLY A 86 -1.34 -11.30 -4.81
CA GLY A 86 -0.44 -12.35 -5.31
C GLY A 86 1.01 -12.23 -4.82
N LEU A 87 1.35 -11.19 -4.05
CA LEU A 87 2.67 -11.00 -3.42
C LEU A 87 2.59 -10.80 -1.90
N ASP A 88 1.46 -11.12 -1.27
CA ASP A 88 1.31 -11.18 0.18
C ASP A 88 1.94 -12.48 0.74
N ARG A 89 3.28 -12.54 0.72
CA ARG A 89 4.07 -13.76 0.97
C ARG A 89 3.94 -14.30 2.39
N ASN A 90 3.73 -13.43 3.38
CA ASN A 90 3.55 -13.80 4.78
C ASN A 90 2.08 -13.80 5.24
N LEU A 91 1.13 -13.65 4.30
CA LEU A 91 -0.31 -13.64 4.58
C LEU A 91 -0.73 -12.53 5.56
N ALA A 92 -0.01 -11.41 5.57
CA ALA A 92 -0.29 -10.28 6.46
C ALA A 92 -1.66 -9.66 6.17
N TYR A 93 -2.17 -9.79 4.94
CA TYR A 93 -3.45 -9.25 4.52
C TYR A 93 -4.37 -10.29 3.86
N ALA A 94 -4.21 -11.56 4.23
CA ALA A 94 -4.93 -12.65 3.60
C ALA A 94 -6.46 -12.63 3.84
N PRO A 95 -7.24 -13.23 2.92
CA PRO A 95 -6.85 -13.68 1.58
C PRO A 95 -6.89 -12.54 0.56
N GLY A 96 -5.93 -12.50 -0.36
CA GLY A 96 -5.94 -11.57 -1.51
C GLY A 96 -6.10 -10.10 -1.11
N CYS A 97 -5.29 -9.65 -0.15
CA CYS A 97 -5.32 -8.29 0.38
C CYS A 97 -6.67 -7.86 0.98
N LYS A 98 -7.53 -8.80 1.42
CA LYS A 98 -8.83 -8.46 2.03
C LYS A 98 -8.67 -7.59 3.27
N MET A 99 -7.67 -7.84 4.10
CA MET A 99 -7.46 -7.04 5.34
C MET A 99 -6.84 -5.66 5.07
N ALA A 100 -6.33 -5.41 3.86
CA ALA A 100 -5.83 -4.08 3.45
C ALA A 100 -6.95 -3.18 2.91
N ARG A 101 -8.19 -3.70 2.84
CA ARG A 101 -9.38 -2.99 2.37
C ARG A 101 -10.30 -2.67 3.56
N PRO A 102 -11.23 -1.72 3.39
CA PRO A 102 -12.24 -1.40 4.40
C PRO A 102 -13.10 -2.61 4.78
#